data_AF-A0A8B8K9D2-F1
#
_entry.id   AF-A0A8B8K9D2-F1
#
_cell.length_a   1.000
_cell.length_b   1.000
_cell.length_c   1.000
_cell.angle_alpha   90.00
_cell.angle_beta   90.00
_cell.angle_gamma   90.00
#
_symmetry.space_group_name_H-M   'P 1'
#
loop_
_entity.id
_entity.type
_entity.pdbx_description
1 polymer ?
#
loop_
_entity_poly.entity_id
_entity_poly.type
_entity_poly.pdbx_seq_one_letter_code
_entity_poly.pdbx_strand_id
1 'polypeptide(L)'
;MGDRFFPNDMPRFVAESTEQASTTDSLSTLLSLSYQTLSAKFQEAAFHLKQSVVRETWGSSGKRVKDYTLYTGALGTAYLVFKAYQVTKDGNDLFLCSEIVKACDSASEKSGRVTFLCGRAGVCALGAVIAKHAGDERLLDYYLRQFEEIVIPRDSPYELLYGRAGYLWACSFLNKHIGNDTVPSTHMRSVVDEVITAGRQLAHKGRCPLMYEWHGKKYWGAAHGLAGIMHVLMDMELKPHEVEDVKGTLRYMIKNRFPSGNYLSSEGSVSDRLVHWCHGAPGVALTLVKAAEVFGDTEFLQAAEDAGEVVWNRGLLKRVGMSHGISGNTYVFLSLYRLTGKMEYLYKAKAFACFLLDRAQKLISEGKMHGGDRPYSLFEGLGGMACTCLDMIHPQMAKFPGYEL
;
A
#
# COMPACT_ATOMS: atom_id res chain seq x y z
N MET A 1 -4.60 13.12 -22.51
CA MET A 1 -4.70 12.19 -21.36
C MET A 1 -4.60 10.71 -21.74
N GLY A 2 -4.60 10.34 -23.03
CA GLY A 2 -4.76 8.93 -23.48
C GLY A 2 -3.54 8.00 -23.46
N ASP A 3 -2.40 8.39 -22.86
CA ASP A 3 -1.16 7.57 -22.92
C ASP A 3 -0.69 7.02 -21.56
N ARG A 4 -1.51 7.13 -20.51
CA ARG A 4 -1.11 6.72 -19.14
C ARG A 4 -1.70 5.41 -18.66
N PHE A 5 -2.82 4.99 -19.25
CA PHE A 5 -3.54 3.77 -18.94
C PHE A 5 -3.99 3.09 -20.24
N PHE A 6 -4.21 1.79 -20.17
CA PHE A 6 -4.86 1.03 -21.22
C PHE A 6 -6.37 1.27 -21.12
N PRO A 7 -7.10 1.35 -22.25
CA PRO A 7 -8.56 1.30 -22.23
C PRO A 7 -9.03 0.06 -21.45
N ASN A 8 -9.99 0.24 -20.54
CA ASN A 8 -10.56 -0.87 -19.80
C ASN A 8 -11.80 -1.39 -20.54
N ASP A 9 -11.56 -2.23 -21.54
CA ASP A 9 -12.61 -2.89 -22.34
C ASP A 9 -13.03 -4.25 -21.75
N MET A 10 -12.60 -4.57 -20.52
CA MET A 10 -12.98 -5.80 -19.84
C MET A 10 -14.49 -5.80 -19.52
N PRO A 11 -15.16 -6.97 -19.60
CA PRO A 11 -16.60 -7.04 -19.33
C PRO A 11 -16.91 -6.54 -17.92
N ARG A 12 -18.08 -5.93 -17.74
CA ARG A 12 -18.57 -5.59 -16.39
C ARG A 12 -19.02 -6.85 -15.66
N PHE A 13 -19.09 -6.77 -14.34
CA PHE A 13 -19.65 -7.83 -13.51
C PHE A 13 -21.08 -8.13 -13.92
N VAL A 14 -21.41 -9.41 -14.08
CA VAL A 14 -22.77 -9.90 -14.33
C VAL A 14 -23.06 -10.90 -13.21
N ALA A 15 -24.11 -10.64 -12.42
CA ALA A 15 -24.60 -11.61 -11.44
C ALA A 15 -25.14 -12.83 -12.19
N GLU A 16 -24.76 -14.04 -11.77
CA GLU A 16 -24.98 -15.30 -12.50
C GLU A 16 -26.44 -15.51 -12.97
N SER A 17 -26.70 -15.35 -14.28
CA SER A 17 -27.80 -16.00 -15.01
C SER A 17 -27.66 -15.94 -16.54
N THR A 18 -26.46 -15.76 -17.10
CA THR A 18 -26.27 -15.68 -18.55
C THR A 18 -25.04 -16.46 -18.99
N GLU A 19 -25.26 -17.47 -19.83
CA GLU A 19 -24.22 -18.18 -20.58
C GLU A 19 -23.33 -17.15 -21.30
N GLN A 20 -22.05 -17.13 -20.96
CA GLN A 20 -21.09 -16.29 -21.67
C GLN A 20 -20.64 -17.00 -22.95
N ALA A 21 -20.81 -16.32 -24.07
CA ALA A 21 -20.36 -16.77 -25.39
C ALA A 21 -18.86 -17.09 -25.39
N SER A 22 -18.46 -18.11 -26.18
CA SER A 22 -17.06 -18.51 -26.32
C SER A 22 -16.23 -17.37 -26.91
N THR A 23 -15.44 -16.69 -26.09
CA THR A 23 -14.47 -15.69 -26.55
C THR A 23 -13.12 -16.33 -26.80
N THR A 24 -12.46 -15.97 -27.90
CA THR A 24 -11.11 -16.44 -28.28
C THR A 24 -9.97 -15.73 -27.57
N ASP A 25 -10.25 -14.70 -26.76
CA ASP A 25 -9.23 -13.94 -26.03
C ASP A 25 -8.86 -14.60 -24.69
N SER A 26 -7.56 -14.75 -24.43
CA SER A 26 -7.01 -15.44 -23.26
C SER A 26 -7.40 -14.78 -21.93
N LEU A 27 -7.49 -13.44 -21.91
CA LEU A 27 -7.91 -12.68 -20.73
C LEU A 27 -9.38 -12.97 -20.37
N SER A 28 -10.26 -13.05 -21.37
CA SER A 28 -11.67 -13.38 -21.17
C SER A 28 -11.84 -14.81 -20.65
N THR A 29 -11.05 -15.78 -21.17
CA THR A 29 -11.01 -17.13 -20.61
C THR A 29 -10.55 -17.14 -19.15
N LEU A 30 -9.56 -16.33 -18.80
CA LEU A 30 -9.06 -16.23 -17.42
C LEU A 30 -10.10 -15.61 -16.47
N LEU A 31 -10.87 -14.62 -16.96
CA LEU A 31 -11.96 -13.97 -16.24
C LEU A 31 -13.16 -14.87 -15.99
N SER A 32 -13.44 -15.84 -16.86
CA SER A 32 -14.56 -16.77 -16.70
C SER A 32 -14.25 -17.96 -15.78
N LEU A 33 -12.98 -18.17 -15.42
CA LEU A 33 -12.60 -19.24 -14.48
C LEU A 33 -13.27 -19.05 -13.11
N SER A 34 -13.61 -20.19 -12.49
CA SER A 34 -14.01 -20.23 -11.08
C SER A 34 -12.90 -19.65 -10.20
N TYR A 35 -13.29 -19.05 -9.07
CA TYR A 35 -12.33 -18.41 -8.18
C TYR A 35 -11.31 -19.42 -7.62
N GLN A 36 -11.72 -20.68 -7.38
CA GLN A 36 -10.82 -21.74 -6.91
C GLN A 36 -9.70 -22.02 -7.92
N THR A 37 -10.03 -22.23 -9.20
CA THR A 37 -9.04 -22.47 -10.25
C THR A 37 -8.15 -21.26 -10.46
N LEU A 38 -8.74 -20.06 -10.44
CA LEU A 38 -7.98 -18.83 -10.60
C LEU A 38 -7.03 -18.57 -9.42
N SER A 39 -7.46 -18.87 -8.19
CA SER A 39 -6.63 -18.77 -6.98
C SER A 39 -5.38 -19.64 -7.10
N ALA A 40 -5.50 -20.87 -7.61
CA ALA A 40 -4.35 -21.73 -7.85
C ALA A 40 -3.36 -21.12 -8.87
N LYS A 41 -3.87 -20.50 -9.94
CA LYS A 41 -3.04 -19.78 -10.93
C LYS A 41 -2.33 -18.56 -10.32
N PHE A 42 -3.01 -17.79 -9.46
CA PHE A 42 -2.36 -16.69 -8.75
C PHE A 42 -1.27 -17.17 -7.81
N GLN A 43 -1.49 -18.28 -7.11
CA GLN A 43 -0.48 -18.88 -6.24
C GLN A 43 0.77 -19.33 -7.02
N GLU A 44 0.58 -20.03 -8.14
CA GLU A 44 1.68 -20.44 -9.02
C GLU A 44 2.48 -19.24 -9.53
N ALA A 45 1.79 -18.22 -10.06
CA ALA A 45 2.41 -17.00 -10.55
C ALA A 45 3.16 -16.23 -9.44
N ALA A 46 2.55 -16.10 -8.26
CA ALA A 46 3.17 -15.46 -7.11
C ALA A 46 4.49 -16.12 -6.71
N PHE A 47 4.55 -17.46 -6.71
CA PHE A 47 5.78 -18.17 -6.33
C PHE A 47 6.86 -18.05 -7.38
N HIS A 48 6.52 -18.11 -8.67
CA HIS A 48 7.49 -17.88 -9.75
C HIS A 48 8.06 -16.45 -9.70
N LEU A 49 7.19 -15.45 -9.46
CA LEU A 49 7.62 -14.06 -9.30
C LEU A 49 8.48 -13.88 -8.03
N LYS A 50 8.09 -14.48 -6.90
CA LYS A 50 8.88 -14.47 -5.66
C LYS A 50 10.28 -15.02 -5.90
N GLN A 51 10.40 -16.18 -6.55
CA GLN A 51 11.70 -16.78 -6.87
C GLN A 51 12.56 -15.85 -7.73
N SER A 52 11.96 -15.20 -8.74
CA SER A 52 12.65 -14.23 -9.58
C SER A 52 13.11 -13.02 -8.77
N VAL A 53 12.26 -12.45 -7.92
CA VAL A 53 12.60 -11.31 -7.05
C VAL A 53 13.73 -11.67 -6.09
N VAL A 54 13.65 -12.82 -5.41
CA VAL A 54 14.71 -13.29 -4.51
C VAL A 54 16.02 -13.51 -5.26
N ARG A 55 15.97 -14.15 -6.44
CA ARG A 55 17.18 -14.36 -7.26
C ARG A 55 17.85 -13.02 -7.57
N GLU A 56 17.12 -12.04 -8.07
CA GLU A 56 17.72 -10.79 -8.54
C GLU A 56 18.13 -9.83 -7.42
N THR A 57 17.38 -9.80 -6.32
CA THR A 57 17.63 -8.85 -5.21
C THR A 57 18.57 -9.40 -4.13
N TRP A 58 18.60 -10.71 -3.94
CA TRP A 58 19.37 -11.37 -2.88
C TRP A 58 20.43 -12.34 -3.41
N GLY A 59 20.09 -13.17 -4.40
CA GLY A 59 21.01 -14.14 -5.01
C GLY A 59 22.12 -13.47 -5.82
N SER A 60 21.76 -12.79 -6.90
CA SER A 60 22.67 -12.11 -7.84
C SER A 60 23.51 -11.02 -7.19
N SER A 61 23.02 -10.40 -6.11
CA SER A 61 23.76 -9.39 -5.33
C SER A 61 24.86 -10.02 -4.45
N GLY A 62 24.91 -11.34 -4.33
CA GLY A 62 25.79 -12.06 -3.41
C GLY A 62 25.42 -11.79 -1.95
N LYS A 63 24.12 -11.68 -1.66
CA LYS A 63 23.57 -11.36 -0.32
C LYS A 63 24.03 -10.00 0.25
N ARG A 64 24.43 -9.07 -0.62
CA ARG A 64 24.83 -7.71 -0.21
C ARG A 64 23.67 -6.74 -0.40
N VAL A 65 23.32 -6.03 0.67
CA VAL A 65 22.25 -5.03 0.66
C VAL A 65 22.84 -3.64 0.43
N LYS A 66 22.43 -2.98 -0.67
CA LYS A 66 22.73 -1.56 -0.95
C LYS A 66 21.56 -0.65 -0.60
N ASP A 67 20.36 -1.03 -1.05
CA ASP A 67 19.11 -0.40 -0.67
C ASP A 67 18.41 -1.34 0.30
N TYR A 68 18.29 -0.91 1.56
CA TYR A 68 17.66 -1.69 2.62
C TYR A 68 16.15 -1.44 2.71
N THR A 69 15.60 -0.46 1.98
CA THR A 69 14.23 0.01 2.21
C THR A 69 13.18 -1.03 1.84
N LEU A 70 11.98 -0.92 2.42
CA LEU A 70 10.83 -1.72 1.99
C LEU A 70 10.38 -1.30 0.59
N TYR A 71 10.45 0.00 0.30
CA TYR A 71 9.95 0.60 -0.93
C TYR A 71 10.65 0.03 -2.17
N THR A 72 11.97 0.16 -2.24
CA THR A 72 12.77 -0.26 -3.41
C THR A 72 13.85 -1.30 -3.14
N GLY A 73 14.10 -1.59 -1.86
CA GLY A 73 15.24 -2.38 -1.40
C GLY A 73 14.94 -3.82 -1.01
N ALA A 74 15.92 -4.41 -0.35
CA ALA A 74 15.90 -5.82 0.06
C ALA A 74 14.86 -6.11 1.17
N LEU A 75 14.47 -5.13 1.98
CA LEU A 75 13.39 -5.32 2.95
C LEU A 75 12.04 -5.55 2.25
N GLY A 76 11.84 -4.97 1.06
CA GLY A 76 10.67 -5.28 0.22
C GLY A 76 10.66 -6.75 -0.23
N THR A 77 11.83 -7.32 -0.53
CA THR A 77 11.99 -8.76 -0.77
C THR A 77 11.68 -9.58 0.47
N ALA A 78 12.20 -9.19 1.64
CA ALA A 78 11.89 -9.88 2.89
C ALA A 78 10.39 -9.89 3.19
N TYR A 79 9.70 -8.77 2.96
CA TYR A 79 8.26 -8.66 3.14
C TYR A 79 7.48 -9.57 2.19
N LEU A 80 7.83 -9.62 0.90
CA LEU A 80 7.23 -10.55 -0.06
C LEU A 80 7.42 -12.02 0.36
N VAL A 81 8.63 -12.38 0.79
CA VAL A 81 8.92 -13.75 1.27
C VAL A 81 8.12 -14.06 2.53
N PHE A 82 8.02 -13.10 3.47
CA PHE A 82 7.21 -13.25 4.67
C PHE A 82 5.71 -13.41 4.34
N LYS A 83 5.19 -12.65 3.38
CA LYS A 83 3.81 -12.81 2.87
C LYS A 83 3.59 -14.21 2.28
N ALA A 84 4.56 -14.74 1.54
CA ALA A 84 4.49 -16.12 1.03
C ALA A 84 4.46 -17.14 2.18
N TYR A 85 5.31 -16.98 3.21
CA TYR A 85 5.26 -17.79 4.43
C TYR A 85 3.88 -17.71 5.11
N GLN A 86 3.25 -16.54 5.15
CA GLN A 86 1.92 -16.41 5.77
C GLN A 86 0.86 -17.28 5.08
N VAL A 87 1.00 -17.49 3.76
CA VAL A 87 0.13 -18.36 2.95
C VAL A 87 0.51 -19.84 3.07
N THR A 88 1.79 -20.17 2.93
CA THR A 88 2.25 -21.58 2.81
C THR A 88 2.65 -22.23 4.13
N LYS A 89 3.00 -21.43 5.13
CA LYS A 89 3.69 -21.84 6.36
C LYS A 89 5.03 -22.56 6.12
N ASP A 90 5.69 -22.31 4.98
CA ASP A 90 7.00 -22.87 4.68
C ASP A 90 8.11 -22.25 5.56
N GLY A 91 8.74 -23.07 6.39
CA GLY A 91 9.83 -22.65 7.28
C GLY A 91 11.06 -22.12 6.54
N ASN A 92 11.29 -22.52 5.29
CA ASN A 92 12.40 -21.99 4.48
C ASN A 92 12.20 -20.52 4.12
N ASP A 93 10.95 -20.12 3.84
CA ASP A 93 10.61 -18.71 3.59
C ASP A 93 10.78 -17.89 4.86
N LEU A 94 10.38 -18.42 6.02
CA LEU A 94 10.60 -17.75 7.31
C LEU A 94 12.09 -17.56 7.62
N PHE A 95 12.91 -18.59 7.39
CA PHE A 95 14.36 -18.50 7.53
C PHE A 95 14.96 -17.47 6.56
N LEU A 96 14.57 -17.51 5.28
CA LEU A 96 15.07 -16.61 4.26
C LEU A 96 14.74 -15.14 4.56
N CYS A 97 13.50 -14.83 4.97
CA CYS A 97 13.15 -13.45 5.30
C CYS A 97 13.95 -12.96 6.53
N SER A 98 14.20 -13.80 7.54
CA SER A 98 15.07 -13.46 8.67
C SER A 98 16.49 -13.09 8.22
N GLU A 99 17.10 -13.86 7.32
CA GLU A 99 18.43 -13.58 6.77
C GLU A 99 18.49 -12.25 5.99
N ILE A 100 17.47 -11.97 5.18
CA ILE A 100 17.39 -10.71 4.43
C ILE A 100 17.23 -9.53 5.39
N VAL A 101 16.36 -9.64 6.41
CA VAL A 101 16.18 -8.56 7.39
C VAL A 101 17.47 -8.29 8.17
N LYS A 102 18.22 -9.31 8.59
CA LYS A 102 19.53 -9.11 9.25
C LYS A 102 20.51 -8.33 8.37
N ALA A 103 20.53 -8.56 7.07
CA ALA A 103 21.39 -7.78 6.17
C ALA A 103 20.87 -6.35 5.95
N CYS A 104 19.55 -6.15 5.93
CA CYS A 104 18.95 -4.80 5.97
C CYS A 104 19.27 -4.08 7.29
N ASP A 105 19.34 -4.81 8.39
CA ASP A 105 19.72 -4.32 9.71
C ASP A 105 21.11 -3.71 9.68
N SER A 106 22.13 -4.50 9.27
CA SER A 106 23.50 -4.00 9.09
C SER A 106 23.58 -2.82 8.10
N ALA A 107 22.82 -2.86 7.01
CA ALA A 107 22.88 -1.81 5.98
C ALA A 107 22.17 -0.50 6.40
N SER A 108 21.32 -0.53 7.42
CA SER A 108 20.53 0.61 7.88
C SER A 108 21.03 1.26 9.17
N GLU A 109 22.06 0.69 9.82
CA GLU A 109 22.62 1.13 11.10
C GLU A 109 22.89 2.64 11.18
N LYS A 110 23.40 3.23 10.10
CA LYS A 110 23.76 4.67 10.03
C LYS A 110 22.70 5.55 9.35
N SER A 111 21.51 5.02 9.10
CA SER A 111 20.50 5.76 8.34
C SER A 111 19.68 6.70 9.20
N GLY A 112 19.51 7.94 8.75
CA GLY A 112 18.60 8.92 9.37
C GLY A 112 17.13 8.80 8.96
N ARG A 113 16.75 7.79 8.15
CA ARG A 113 15.35 7.59 7.72
C ARG A 113 14.59 6.78 8.76
N VAL A 114 13.38 7.20 9.10
CA VAL A 114 12.67 6.69 10.30
C VAL A 114 11.35 5.99 10.03
N THR A 115 10.93 5.82 8.78
CA THR A 115 9.59 5.29 8.45
C THR A 115 9.58 3.78 8.19
N PHE A 116 8.38 3.19 8.17
CA PHE A 116 8.22 1.80 7.76
C PHE A 116 8.67 1.53 6.32
N LEU A 117 8.30 2.42 5.39
CA LEU A 117 8.52 2.19 3.96
C LEU A 117 9.97 2.46 3.52
N CYS A 118 10.60 3.48 4.10
CA CYS A 118 11.88 3.98 3.62
C CYS A 118 12.98 4.03 4.68
N GLY A 119 12.74 3.57 5.91
CA GLY A 119 13.64 3.81 7.03
C GLY A 119 13.85 2.64 7.99
N ARG A 120 14.57 2.94 9.08
CA ARG A 120 14.99 2.01 10.13
C ARG A 120 13.81 1.36 10.85
N ALA A 121 12.70 2.09 11.02
CA ALA A 121 11.50 1.57 11.66
C ALA A 121 10.92 0.38 10.89
N GLY A 122 10.97 0.38 9.56
CA GLY A 122 10.54 -0.77 8.75
C GLY A 122 11.37 -2.02 9.00
N VAL A 123 12.70 -1.85 9.08
CA VAL A 123 13.64 -2.96 9.32
C VAL A 123 13.38 -3.58 10.69
N CYS A 124 13.31 -2.75 11.73
CA CYS A 124 13.10 -3.22 13.09
C CYS A 124 11.69 -3.82 13.27
N ALA A 125 10.65 -3.16 12.74
CA ALA A 125 9.28 -3.63 12.88
C ALA A 125 9.04 -4.97 12.16
N LEU A 126 9.51 -5.11 10.92
CA LEU A 126 9.39 -6.38 10.20
C LEU A 126 10.26 -7.47 10.82
N GLY A 127 11.47 -7.11 11.29
CA GLY A 127 12.37 -8.03 12.00
C GLY A 127 11.76 -8.61 13.27
N ALA A 128 11.15 -7.76 14.10
CA ALA A 128 10.45 -8.18 15.32
C ALA A 128 9.32 -9.16 14.99
N VAL A 129 8.48 -8.85 13.99
CA VAL A 129 7.36 -9.72 13.61
C VAL A 129 7.86 -11.07 13.07
N ILE A 130 8.88 -11.08 12.22
CA ILE A 130 9.50 -12.32 11.73
C ILE A 130 10.09 -13.14 12.87
N ALA A 131 10.80 -12.50 13.82
CA ALA A 131 11.38 -13.17 14.98
C ALA A 131 10.31 -13.82 15.87
N LYS A 132 9.20 -13.12 16.12
CA LYS A 132 8.04 -13.65 16.84
C LYS A 132 7.46 -14.90 16.15
N HIS A 133 7.30 -14.85 14.82
CA HIS A 133 6.83 -16.00 14.05
C HIS A 133 7.80 -17.18 14.06
N ALA A 134 9.11 -16.92 14.22
CA ALA A 134 10.15 -17.95 14.34
C ALA A 134 10.28 -18.50 15.77
N GLY A 135 9.63 -17.89 16.76
CA GLY A 135 9.83 -18.22 18.18
C GLY A 135 11.22 -17.85 18.71
N ASP A 136 11.91 -16.89 18.06
CA ASP A 136 13.23 -16.41 18.49
C ASP A 136 13.07 -15.15 19.37
N GLU A 137 12.78 -15.38 20.66
CA GLU A 137 12.57 -14.31 21.65
C GLU A 137 13.77 -13.35 21.76
N ARG A 138 15.00 -13.87 21.65
CA ARG A 138 16.21 -13.04 21.73
C ARG A 138 16.29 -12.07 20.55
N LEU A 139 15.94 -12.53 19.34
CA LEU A 139 15.94 -11.69 18.15
C LEU A 139 14.76 -10.72 18.15
N LEU A 140 13.62 -11.12 18.70
CA LEU A 140 12.48 -10.22 18.94
C LEU A 140 12.89 -9.06 19.85
N ASP A 141 13.45 -9.36 21.03
CA ASP A 141 13.93 -8.37 22.00
C ASP A 141 15.02 -7.45 21.41
N TYR A 142 15.85 -7.98 20.52
CA TYR A 142 16.83 -7.17 19.80
C TYR A 142 16.14 -6.13 18.92
N TYR A 143 15.24 -6.54 18.02
CA TYR A 143 14.59 -5.61 17.11
C TYR A 143 13.66 -4.61 17.81
N LEU A 144 13.01 -5.00 18.92
CA LEU A 144 12.23 -4.07 19.72
C LEU A 144 13.10 -2.99 20.36
N ARG A 145 14.24 -3.34 20.97
CA ARG A 145 15.21 -2.37 21.49
C ARG A 145 15.77 -1.46 20.39
N GLN A 146 16.07 -2.02 19.22
CA GLN A 146 16.52 -1.22 18.07
C GLN A 146 15.44 -0.27 17.55
N PHE A 147 14.16 -0.63 17.67
CA PHE A 147 13.06 0.27 17.34
C PHE A 147 12.93 1.41 18.35
N GLU A 148 13.10 1.12 19.65
CA GLU A 148 13.07 2.14 20.73
C GLU A 148 14.19 3.18 20.61
N GLU A 149 15.34 2.80 20.06
CA GLU A 149 16.47 3.71 19.82
C GLU A 149 16.23 4.70 18.66
N ILE A 150 15.15 4.54 17.88
CA ILE A 150 14.85 5.43 16.74
C ILE A 150 14.41 6.80 17.25
N VAL A 151 15.25 7.80 17.01
CA VAL A 151 14.93 9.21 17.26
C VAL A 151 14.44 9.85 15.96
N ILE A 152 13.24 10.45 15.98
CA ILE A 152 12.71 11.20 14.84
C ILE A 152 13.39 12.58 14.78
N PRO A 153 14.13 12.92 13.70
CA PRO A 153 14.73 14.25 13.54
C PRO A 153 13.67 15.35 13.64
N ARG A 154 14.02 16.49 14.25
CA ARG A 154 13.08 17.61 14.46
C ARG A 154 12.51 18.19 13.18
N ASP A 155 13.28 18.15 12.10
CA ASP A 155 12.95 18.63 10.76
C ASP A 155 12.29 17.56 9.87
N SER A 156 11.95 16.39 10.44
CA SER A 156 11.25 15.35 9.70
C SER A 156 9.91 15.86 9.17
N PRO A 157 9.52 15.50 7.94
CA PRO A 157 8.22 15.84 7.41
C PRO A 157 7.11 15.07 8.13
N TYR A 158 5.86 15.30 7.73
CA TYR A 158 4.70 14.67 8.36
C TYR A 158 4.14 13.47 7.57
N GLU A 159 4.54 13.33 6.31
CA GLU A 159 3.96 12.34 5.39
C GLU A 159 4.43 10.90 5.60
N LEU A 160 3.92 9.97 4.78
CA LEU A 160 4.03 8.53 5.03
C LEU A 160 5.41 7.95 4.66
N LEU A 161 6.05 8.44 3.58
CA LEU A 161 7.27 7.81 3.10
C LEU A 161 8.50 8.19 3.94
N TYR A 162 8.57 9.41 4.46
CA TYR A 162 9.76 9.93 5.15
C TYR A 162 9.44 10.62 6.48
N GLY A 163 8.16 10.79 6.81
CA GLY A 163 7.73 11.61 7.93
C GLY A 163 7.14 10.87 9.12
N ARG A 164 6.58 11.67 10.03
CA ARG A 164 6.00 11.25 11.30
C ARG A 164 4.84 10.26 11.13
N ALA A 165 3.99 10.43 10.11
CA ALA A 165 2.95 9.46 9.82
C ALA A 165 3.54 8.08 9.46
N GLY A 166 4.63 8.04 8.70
CA GLY A 166 5.32 6.79 8.36
C GLY A 166 5.96 6.07 9.55
N TYR A 167 6.40 6.82 10.57
CA TYR A 167 6.88 6.28 11.83
C TYR A 167 5.73 5.76 12.70
N LEU A 168 4.65 6.55 12.84
CA LEU A 168 3.45 6.16 13.58
C LEU A 168 2.82 4.89 13.00
N TRP A 169 2.80 4.75 11.67
CA TRP A 169 2.34 3.52 11.02
C TRP A 169 3.16 2.29 11.46
N ALA A 170 4.48 2.43 11.57
CA ALA A 170 5.35 1.35 12.06
C ALA A 170 5.05 0.98 13.52
N CYS A 171 4.71 1.97 14.35
CA CYS A 171 4.30 1.74 15.75
C CYS A 171 2.99 0.94 15.81
N SER A 172 1.98 1.33 15.03
CA SER A 172 0.71 0.58 14.93
C SER A 172 0.92 -0.83 14.40
N PHE A 173 1.82 -1.02 13.43
CA PHE A 173 2.19 -2.33 12.92
C PHE A 173 2.77 -3.24 14.02
N LEU A 174 3.69 -2.73 14.83
CA LEU A 174 4.23 -3.47 15.97
C LEU A 174 3.14 -3.81 16.99
N ASN A 175 2.32 -2.83 17.38
CA ASN A 175 1.26 -3.06 18.36
C ASN A 175 0.24 -4.11 17.86
N LYS A 176 -0.07 -4.10 16.56
CA LYS A 176 -0.98 -5.08 15.97
C LYS A 176 -0.41 -6.51 15.95
N HIS A 177 0.87 -6.67 15.63
CA HIS A 177 1.46 -7.99 15.37
C HIS A 177 2.20 -8.59 16.57
N ILE A 178 2.80 -7.77 17.43
CA ILE A 178 3.51 -8.22 18.64
C ILE A 178 2.56 -8.24 19.84
N GLY A 179 1.83 -7.15 20.07
CA GLY A 179 0.84 -7.03 21.12
C GLY A 179 0.56 -5.57 21.45
N ASN A 180 -0.64 -5.30 21.95
CA ASN A 180 -1.02 -3.95 22.37
C ASN A 180 0.02 -3.38 23.34
N ASP A 181 0.29 -2.07 23.22
CA ASP A 181 1.29 -1.33 24.00
C ASP A 181 2.74 -1.83 23.89
N THR A 182 3.10 -2.60 22.85
CA THR A 182 4.52 -2.90 22.52
C THR A 182 5.30 -1.60 22.32
N VAL A 183 4.73 -0.66 21.56
CA VAL A 183 5.13 0.74 21.56
C VAL A 183 4.14 1.49 22.46
N PRO A 184 4.61 2.17 23.52
CA PRO A 184 3.73 2.84 24.46
C PRO A 184 2.80 3.87 23.82
N SER A 185 1.51 3.83 24.17
CA SER A 185 0.51 4.80 23.73
C SER A 185 0.89 6.25 24.05
N THR A 186 1.56 6.50 25.18
CA THR A 186 2.07 7.83 25.57
C THR A 186 3.12 8.37 24.58
N HIS A 187 4.01 7.50 24.08
CA HIS A 187 5.00 7.86 23.07
C HIS A 187 4.31 8.19 21.74
N MET A 188 3.42 7.31 21.28
CA MET A 188 2.66 7.54 20.05
C MET A 188 1.84 8.85 20.13
N ARG A 189 1.18 9.10 21.27
CA ARG A 189 0.39 10.31 21.52
C ARG A 189 1.20 11.59 21.40
N SER A 190 2.46 11.59 21.85
CA SER A 190 3.35 12.76 21.71
C SER A 190 3.61 13.12 20.24
N VAL A 191 3.82 12.12 19.38
CA VAL A 191 4.03 12.32 17.94
C VAL A 191 2.73 12.77 17.26
N VAL A 192 1.58 12.23 17.67
CA VAL A 192 0.26 12.65 17.16
C VAL A 192 -0.03 14.11 17.54
N ASP A 193 0.25 14.53 18.77
CA ASP A 193 0.07 15.93 19.20
C ASP A 193 0.90 16.89 18.32
N GLU A 194 2.14 16.51 17.96
CA GLU A 194 2.97 17.29 17.04
C GLU A 194 2.37 17.34 15.64
N VAL A 195 1.93 16.21 15.09
CA VAL A 195 1.29 16.14 13.76
C VAL A 195 0.02 16.99 13.70
N ILE A 196 -0.85 16.93 14.73
CA ILE A 196 -2.07 17.73 14.79
C ILE A 196 -1.74 19.22 14.94
N THR A 197 -0.81 19.57 15.83
CA THR A 197 -0.42 20.96 16.07
C THR A 197 0.15 21.61 14.80
N ALA A 198 1.08 20.93 14.13
CA ALA A 198 1.66 21.42 12.88
C ALA A 198 0.62 21.51 11.76
N GLY A 199 -0.27 20.52 11.66
CA GLY A 199 -1.37 20.50 10.69
C GLY A 199 -2.29 21.70 10.81
N ARG A 200 -2.68 22.03 12.05
CA ARG A 200 -3.50 23.22 12.36
C ARG A 200 -2.76 24.53 12.11
N GLN A 201 -1.45 24.56 12.37
CA GLN A 201 -0.64 25.77 12.20
C GLN A 201 -0.50 26.16 10.73
N LEU A 202 -0.29 25.17 9.84
CA LEU A 202 -0.17 25.43 8.40
C LEU A 202 -1.54 25.57 7.70
N ALA A 203 -2.61 25.07 8.32
CA ALA A 203 -3.96 25.24 7.82
C ALA A 203 -4.36 26.73 7.76
N HIS A 204 -5.02 27.13 6.67
CA HIS A 204 -5.65 28.45 6.60
C HIS A 204 -7.02 28.38 7.26
N LYS A 205 -7.28 29.31 8.20
CA LYS A 205 -8.57 29.43 8.89
C LYS A 205 -9.73 29.42 7.88
N GLY A 206 -10.66 28.46 8.04
CA GLY A 206 -11.92 28.39 7.30
C GLY A 206 -11.94 27.55 6.01
N ARG A 207 -10.89 26.76 5.69
CA ARG A 207 -10.88 25.85 4.52
C ARG A 207 -10.67 24.38 4.89
N CYS A 208 -9.41 23.97 5.05
CA CYS A 208 -9.01 22.60 5.37
C CYS A 208 -8.45 22.60 6.80
N PRO A 209 -9.02 21.83 7.75
CA PRO A 209 -8.62 21.89 9.16
C PRO A 209 -7.16 21.51 9.41
N LEU A 210 -6.64 20.53 8.68
CA LEU A 210 -5.23 20.11 8.73
C LEU A 210 -4.59 20.28 7.36
N MET A 211 -3.39 20.84 7.33
CA MET A 211 -2.61 20.98 6.10
C MET A 211 -1.13 20.69 6.35
N TYR A 212 -0.47 20.07 5.37
CA TYR A 212 0.93 19.66 5.48
C TYR A 212 1.68 19.97 4.19
N GLU A 213 3.00 20.05 4.29
CA GLU A 213 3.88 20.32 3.16
C GLU A 213 5.05 19.33 3.12
N TRP A 214 5.44 18.93 1.92
CA TRP A 214 6.67 18.20 1.65
C TRP A 214 7.32 18.76 0.39
N HIS A 215 8.62 19.08 0.43
CA HIS A 215 9.34 19.79 -0.64
C HIS A 215 8.58 21.00 -1.24
N GLY A 216 8.06 21.89 -0.40
CA GLY A 216 7.39 23.10 -0.87
C GLY A 216 5.98 22.88 -1.44
N LYS A 217 5.42 21.66 -1.33
CA LYS A 217 4.14 21.29 -1.93
C LYS A 217 3.18 20.69 -0.91
N LYS A 218 1.93 21.17 -0.96
CA LYS A 218 0.82 20.68 -0.15
C LYS A 218 0.14 19.50 -0.83
N TYR A 219 0.75 18.31 -0.71
CA TYR A 219 0.30 17.09 -1.37
C TYR A 219 -1.01 16.55 -0.78
N TRP A 220 -1.80 15.88 -1.62
CA TRP A 220 -3.07 15.26 -1.21
C TRP A 220 -3.01 13.73 -1.13
N GLY A 221 -2.16 13.09 -1.94
CA GLY A 221 -2.12 11.63 -2.09
C GLY A 221 -1.59 10.86 -0.87
N ALA A 222 -1.63 9.52 -0.96
CA ALA A 222 -1.29 8.64 0.16
C ALA A 222 0.20 8.64 0.54
N ALA A 223 1.09 8.80 -0.43
CA ALA A 223 2.53 8.74 -0.18
C ALA A 223 3.03 9.97 0.59
N HIS A 224 2.73 11.16 0.08
CA HIS A 224 3.35 12.41 0.53
C HIS A 224 2.37 13.43 1.12
N GLY A 225 1.09 13.10 1.24
CA GLY A 225 0.04 14.09 1.41
C GLY A 225 -1.02 13.75 2.45
N LEU A 226 -2.09 14.55 2.41
CA LEU A 226 -3.21 14.51 3.36
C LEU A 226 -3.77 13.10 3.54
N ALA A 227 -4.05 12.37 2.46
CA ALA A 227 -4.61 11.02 2.54
C ALA A 227 -3.75 10.08 3.39
N GLY A 228 -2.42 10.12 3.23
CA GLY A 228 -1.51 9.28 4.01
C GLY A 228 -1.53 9.61 5.49
N ILE A 229 -1.53 10.91 5.80
CA ILE A 229 -1.51 11.40 7.18
C ILE A 229 -2.85 11.08 7.86
N MET A 230 -3.98 11.38 7.21
CA MET A 230 -5.31 11.08 7.76
C MET A 230 -5.51 9.58 7.93
N HIS A 231 -5.03 8.77 6.99
CA HIS A 231 -5.07 7.30 7.10
C HIS A 231 -4.42 6.83 8.40
N VAL A 232 -3.22 7.32 8.72
CA VAL A 232 -2.51 6.93 9.95
C VAL A 232 -3.18 7.48 11.20
N LEU A 233 -3.63 8.74 11.18
CA LEU A 233 -4.29 9.36 12.33
C LEU A 233 -5.55 8.61 12.75
N MET A 234 -6.26 7.96 11.84
CA MET A 234 -7.44 7.13 12.16
C MET A 234 -7.12 5.84 12.92
N ASP A 235 -5.86 5.40 12.99
CA ASP A 235 -5.44 4.30 13.89
C ASP A 235 -5.05 4.78 15.29
N MET A 236 -5.02 6.10 15.50
CA MET A 236 -4.56 6.69 16.75
C MET A 236 -5.74 6.96 17.69
N GLU A 237 -5.46 7.00 18.99
CA GLU A 237 -6.41 7.55 19.95
C GLU A 237 -6.49 9.07 19.80
N LEU A 238 -7.56 9.56 19.18
CA LEU A 238 -7.79 10.98 18.92
C LEU A 238 -8.80 11.58 19.88
N LYS A 239 -8.57 12.83 20.29
CA LYS A 239 -9.56 13.62 21.05
C LYS A 239 -10.76 13.95 20.15
N PRO A 240 -11.97 14.20 20.67
CA PRO A 240 -13.16 14.45 19.83
C PRO A 240 -12.99 15.57 18.80
N HIS A 241 -12.30 16.66 19.16
CA HIS A 241 -12.02 17.76 18.24
C HIS A 241 -10.93 17.43 17.20
N GLU A 242 -10.01 16.51 17.50
CA GLU A 242 -9.03 16.00 16.54
C GLU A 242 -9.70 15.06 15.52
N VAL A 243 -10.69 14.27 15.96
CA VAL A 243 -11.54 13.47 15.06
C VAL A 243 -12.27 14.35 14.06
N GLU A 244 -12.86 15.46 14.50
CA GLU A 244 -13.54 16.39 13.61
C GLU A 244 -12.59 17.11 12.63
N ASP A 245 -11.35 17.38 13.04
CA ASP A 245 -10.32 17.90 12.12
C ASP A 245 -9.97 16.89 11.01
N VAL A 246 -9.83 15.61 11.37
CA VAL A 246 -9.57 14.53 10.40
C VAL A 246 -10.75 14.40 9.43
N LYS A 247 -11.99 14.29 9.94
CA LYS A 247 -13.19 14.24 9.09
C LYS A 247 -13.32 15.46 8.20
N GLY A 248 -13.12 16.66 8.75
CA GLY A 248 -13.20 17.91 8.01
C GLY A 248 -12.14 18.02 6.91
N THR A 249 -10.95 17.47 7.13
CA THR A 249 -9.87 17.40 6.12
C THR A 249 -10.25 16.44 4.99
N LEU A 250 -10.82 15.27 5.30
CA LEU A 250 -11.30 14.33 4.28
C LEU A 250 -12.47 14.91 3.47
N ARG A 251 -13.45 15.55 4.13
CA ARG A 251 -14.56 16.25 3.46
C ARG A 251 -14.09 17.40 2.58
N TYR A 252 -13.06 18.12 3.00
CA TYR A 252 -12.40 19.13 2.16
C TYR A 252 -11.87 18.50 0.86
N MET A 253 -11.19 17.36 0.94
CA MET A 253 -10.69 16.67 -0.26
C MET A 253 -11.83 16.18 -1.16
N ILE A 254 -12.90 15.60 -0.59
CA ILE A 254 -14.07 15.13 -1.35
C ILE A 254 -14.73 16.28 -2.11
N LYS A 255 -14.97 17.41 -1.43
CA LYS A 255 -15.63 18.59 -2.00
C LYS A 255 -14.82 19.23 -3.12
N ASN A 256 -13.50 19.16 -3.07
CA ASN A 256 -12.59 19.88 -3.96
C ASN A 256 -11.87 18.96 -4.97
N ARG A 257 -12.36 17.74 -5.20
CA ARG A 257 -11.87 16.82 -6.24
C ARG A 257 -12.13 17.37 -7.65
N PHE A 258 -11.46 16.82 -8.66
CA PHE A 258 -11.68 17.22 -10.06
C PHE A 258 -13.11 16.86 -10.52
N PRO A 259 -13.64 17.53 -11.57
CA PRO A 259 -14.94 17.17 -12.16
C PRO A 259 -15.04 15.71 -12.62
N SER A 260 -13.91 15.06 -12.93
CA SER A 260 -13.86 13.63 -13.28
C SER A 260 -14.05 12.68 -12.09
N GLY A 261 -14.10 13.20 -10.86
CA GLY A 261 -14.07 12.44 -9.61
C GLY A 261 -12.66 12.12 -9.11
N ASN A 262 -11.60 12.31 -9.91
CA ASN A 262 -10.23 12.07 -9.46
C ASN A 262 -9.74 13.16 -8.49
N TYR A 263 -8.73 12.85 -7.68
CA TYR A 263 -8.21 13.77 -6.67
C TYR A 263 -6.94 14.48 -7.16
N LEU A 264 -6.72 15.69 -6.63
CA LEU A 264 -5.57 16.50 -6.93
C LEU A 264 -4.29 15.80 -6.46
N SER A 265 -3.18 16.08 -7.15
CA SER A 265 -1.86 15.66 -6.67
C SER A 265 -1.40 16.49 -5.47
N SER A 266 -1.66 17.80 -5.53
CA SER A 266 -1.31 18.82 -4.53
C SER A 266 -2.22 20.05 -4.72
N GLU A 267 -2.30 20.91 -3.69
CA GLU A 267 -3.05 22.18 -3.73
C GLU A 267 -2.74 22.99 -5.00
N GLY A 268 -3.78 23.54 -5.64
CA GLY A 268 -3.67 24.36 -6.85
C GLY A 268 -3.33 23.58 -8.13
N SER A 269 -3.14 22.26 -8.07
CA SER A 269 -2.91 21.44 -9.26
C SER A 269 -4.15 21.40 -10.13
N VAL A 270 -4.05 21.89 -11.38
CA VAL A 270 -5.12 21.82 -12.38
C VAL A 270 -5.01 20.61 -13.32
N SER A 271 -4.03 19.72 -13.07
CA SER A 271 -3.71 18.61 -13.97
C SER A 271 -4.29 17.29 -13.47
N ASP A 272 -5.44 16.92 -14.01
CA ASP A 272 -6.10 15.64 -13.75
C ASP A 272 -5.49 14.50 -14.57
N ARG A 273 -4.39 13.92 -14.07
CA ARG A 273 -3.62 12.90 -14.81
C ARG A 273 -3.11 11.71 -14.00
N LEU A 274 -3.02 11.81 -12.68
CA LEU A 274 -2.44 10.78 -11.83
C LEU A 274 -3.58 9.99 -11.18
N VAL A 275 -3.62 8.68 -11.42
CA VAL A 275 -4.58 7.74 -10.83
C VAL A 275 -3.76 6.64 -10.15
N HIS A 276 -2.99 7.06 -9.15
CA HIS A 276 -1.98 6.23 -8.48
C HIS A 276 -2.26 6.16 -6.98
N TRP A 277 -1.71 5.16 -6.29
CA TRP A 277 -1.70 5.15 -4.82
C TRP A 277 -0.98 6.40 -4.28
N CYS A 278 0.22 6.70 -4.80
CA CYS A 278 0.99 7.85 -4.33
C CYS A 278 0.28 9.20 -4.56
N HIS A 279 -0.46 9.35 -5.67
CA HIS A 279 -1.17 10.57 -6.05
C HIS A 279 -2.43 10.26 -6.88
N GLY A 280 -3.60 10.68 -6.37
CA GLY A 280 -4.89 10.56 -7.05
C GLY A 280 -5.86 9.60 -6.36
N ALA A 281 -6.90 9.21 -7.09
CA ALA A 281 -8.02 8.43 -6.57
C ALA A 281 -7.63 7.16 -5.81
N PRO A 282 -6.68 6.31 -6.23
CA PRO A 282 -6.41 5.06 -5.52
C PRO A 282 -6.00 5.24 -4.06
N GLY A 283 -5.05 6.12 -3.76
CA GLY A 283 -4.61 6.35 -2.38
C GLY A 283 -5.69 7.00 -1.52
N VAL A 284 -6.46 7.93 -2.11
CA VAL A 284 -7.58 8.57 -1.43
C VAL A 284 -8.72 7.58 -1.18
N ALA A 285 -9.05 6.71 -2.14
CA ALA A 285 -10.08 5.69 -2.00
C ALA A 285 -9.79 4.76 -0.80
N LEU A 286 -8.56 4.25 -0.69
CA LEU A 286 -8.15 3.42 0.45
C LEU A 286 -8.29 4.17 1.80
N THR A 287 -8.02 5.48 1.81
CA THR A 287 -8.23 6.31 3.01
C THR A 287 -9.72 6.46 3.33
N LEU A 288 -10.55 6.68 2.32
CA LEU A 288 -11.99 6.86 2.50
C LEU A 288 -12.70 5.57 2.90
N VAL A 289 -12.24 4.40 2.42
CA VAL A 289 -12.69 3.09 2.93
C VAL A 289 -12.45 3.00 4.43
N LYS A 290 -11.22 3.31 4.88
CA LYS A 290 -10.91 3.33 6.31
C LYS A 290 -11.74 4.34 7.09
N ALA A 291 -11.98 5.53 6.53
CA ALA A 291 -12.82 6.53 7.16
C ALA A 291 -14.28 6.05 7.33
N ALA A 292 -14.81 5.34 6.33
CA ALA A 292 -16.12 4.71 6.43
C ALA A 292 -16.16 3.60 7.50
N GLU A 293 -15.10 2.78 7.61
CA GLU A 293 -14.95 1.76 8.66
C GLU A 293 -14.91 2.38 10.06
N VAL A 294 -14.10 3.42 10.26
CA VAL A 294 -13.84 4.03 11.58
C VAL A 294 -14.99 4.94 12.03
N PHE A 295 -15.59 5.70 11.11
CA PHE A 295 -16.60 6.70 11.46
C PHE A 295 -18.05 6.27 11.19
N GLY A 296 -18.27 5.20 10.41
CA GLY A 296 -19.61 4.74 10.03
C GLY A 296 -20.41 5.73 9.18
N ASP A 297 -19.75 6.70 8.55
CA ASP A 297 -20.38 7.76 7.77
C ASP A 297 -20.56 7.33 6.30
N THR A 298 -21.80 7.34 5.82
CA THR A 298 -22.15 6.97 4.44
C THR A 298 -21.53 7.90 3.40
N GLU A 299 -21.21 9.16 3.75
CA GLU A 299 -20.53 10.09 2.84
C GLU A 299 -19.14 9.57 2.44
N PHE A 300 -18.39 9.02 3.40
CA PHE A 300 -17.06 8.47 3.12
C PHE A 300 -17.14 7.20 2.27
N LEU A 301 -18.13 6.34 2.53
CA LEU A 301 -18.36 5.16 1.70
C LEU A 301 -18.68 5.56 0.26
N GLN A 302 -19.66 6.46 0.05
CA GLN A 302 -20.02 6.91 -1.30
C GLN A 302 -18.82 7.54 -2.03
N ALA A 303 -18.04 8.37 -1.34
CA ALA A 303 -16.86 8.98 -1.93
C ALA A 303 -15.75 7.96 -2.26
N ALA A 304 -15.64 6.88 -1.50
CA ALA A 304 -14.74 5.76 -1.79
C ALA A 304 -15.21 4.97 -3.02
N GLU A 305 -16.52 4.69 -3.14
CA GLU A 305 -17.11 4.01 -4.30
C GLU A 305 -16.93 4.85 -5.58
N ASP A 306 -17.17 6.16 -5.52
CA ASP A 306 -16.93 7.09 -6.62
C ASP A 306 -15.45 7.09 -7.06
N ALA A 307 -14.53 7.09 -6.09
CA ALA A 307 -13.10 7.00 -6.38
C ALA A 307 -12.75 5.64 -7.01
N GLY A 308 -13.41 4.57 -6.58
CA GLY A 308 -13.34 3.25 -7.21
C GLY A 308 -13.73 3.26 -8.68
N GLU A 309 -14.76 4.02 -9.07
CA GLU A 309 -15.15 4.19 -10.48
C GLU A 309 -14.08 4.93 -11.29
N VAL A 310 -13.39 5.93 -10.72
CA VAL A 310 -12.24 6.55 -11.37
C VAL A 310 -11.15 5.51 -11.64
N VAL A 311 -10.86 4.65 -10.66
CA VAL A 311 -9.85 3.59 -10.78
C VAL A 311 -10.28 2.53 -11.78
N TRP A 312 -11.55 2.15 -11.84
CA TRP A 312 -12.05 1.21 -12.84
C TRP A 312 -11.85 1.74 -14.26
N ASN A 313 -12.16 3.02 -14.50
CA ASN A 313 -12.10 3.60 -15.84
C ASN A 313 -10.69 4.03 -16.27
N ARG A 314 -9.80 4.39 -15.33
CA ARG A 314 -8.50 5.05 -15.63
C ARG A 314 -7.31 4.42 -14.90
N GLY A 315 -7.53 3.41 -14.07
CA GLY A 315 -6.53 2.80 -13.19
C GLY A 315 -5.78 1.62 -13.79
N LEU A 316 -6.09 1.19 -15.02
CA LEU A 316 -5.35 0.16 -15.74
C LEU A 316 -4.05 0.74 -16.33
N LEU A 317 -3.16 1.18 -15.45
CA LEU A 317 -1.99 1.99 -15.80
C LEU A 317 -1.01 1.23 -16.69
N LYS A 318 -0.24 1.97 -17.51
CA LYS A 318 0.89 1.42 -18.27
C LYS A 318 2.12 1.15 -17.37
N ARG A 319 1.92 0.67 -16.14
CA ARG A 319 2.96 0.38 -15.14
C ARG A 319 2.52 -0.76 -14.23
N VAL A 320 3.46 -1.61 -13.81
CA VAL A 320 3.15 -2.84 -13.07
C VAL A 320 2.98 -2.64 -11.55
N GLY A 321 3.81 -1.81 -10.91
CA GLY A 321 4.02 -1.81 -9.45
C GLY A 321 2.86 -1.36 -8.56
N MET A 322 3.14 -1.28 -7.25
CA MET A 322 2.17 -0.89 -6.22
C MET A 322 1.99 0.63 -6.07
N SER A 323 3.06 1.41 -6.15
CA SER A 323 2.99 2.85 -5.89
C SER A 323 2.13 3.59 -6.91
N HIS A 324 2.23 3.18 -8.17
CA HIS A 324 1.61 3.84 -9.31
C HIS A 324 1.48 2.90 -10.52
N GLY A 325 1.01 1.68 -10.26
CA GLY A 325 0.75 0.66 -11.27
C GLY A 325 -0.53 -0.13 -10.99
N ILE A 326 -0.81 -1.11 -11.84
CA ILE A 326 -2.03 -1.93 -11.76
C ILE A 326 -2.07 -2.72 -10.45
N SER A 327 -0.92 -3.21 -9.97
CA SER A 327 -0.84 -4.02 -8.74
C SER A 327 -1.38 -3.25 -7.53
N GLY A 328 -1.02 -1.96 -7.40
CA GLY A 328 -1.51 -1.10 -6.32
C GLY A 328 -2.97 -0.70 -6.49
N ASN A 329 -3.38 -0.37 -7.72
CA ASN A 329 -4.75 0.03 -8.01
C ASN A 329 -5.76 -1.12 -7.77
N THR A 330 -5.30 -2.39 -7.87
CA THR A 330 -6.11 -3.57 -7.52
C THR A 330 -6.61 -3.53 -6.07
N TYR A 331 -5.82 -3.00 -5.14
CA TYR A 331 -6.19 -2.95 -3.72
C TYR A 331 -7.36 -2.03 -3.42
N VAL A 332 -7.65 -1.05 -4.28
CA VAL A 332 -8.84 -0.20 -4.13
C VAL A 332 -10.10 -1.07 -4.13
N PHE A 333 -10.18 -1.99 -5.09
CA PHE A 333 -11.31 -2.90 -5.20
C PHE A 333 -11.31 -3.96 -4.10
N LEU A 334 -10.13 -4.46 -3.69
CA LEU A 334 -10.04 -5.36 -2.53
C LEU A 334 -10.50 -4.68 -1.23
N SER A 335 -10.17 -3.41 -1.03
CA SER A 335 -10.57 -2.63 0.13
C SER A 335 -12.08 -2.37 0.15
N LEU A 336 -12.65 -1.94 -0.99
CA LEU A 336 -14.11 -1.79 -1.15
C LEU A 336 -14.86 -3.12 -0.98
N TYR A 337 -14.31 -4.22 -1.48
CA TYR A 337 -14.89 -5.56 -1.28
C TYR A 337 -14.92 -5.95 0.20
N ARG A 338 -13.81 -5.75 0.93
CA ARG A 338 -13.73 -6.06 2.36
C ARG A 338 -14.73 -5.23 3.19
N LEU A 339 -14.91 -3.95 2.86
CA LEU A 339 -15.86 -3.08 3.54
C LEU A 339 -17.32 -3.42 3.21
N THR A 340 -17.64 -3.68 1.94
CA THR A 340 -19.05 -3.75 1.48
C THR A 340 -19.58 -5.16 1.30
N GLY A 341 -18.72 -6.16 1.15
CA GLY A 341 -19.09 -7.52 0.75
C GLY A 341 -19.63 -7.65 -0.69
N LYS A 342 -19.68 -6.56 -1.47
CA LYS A 342 -20.24 -6.58 -2.84
C LYS A 342 -19.30 -7.31 -3.80
N MET A 343 -19.79 -8.40 -4.41
CA MET A 343 -19.04 -9.22 -5.36
C MET A 343 -18.54 -8.47 -6.60
N GLU A 344 -19.19 -7.35 -6.95
CA GLU A 344 -18.73 -6.48 -8.03
C GLU A 344 -17.28 -5.98 -7.80
N TYR A 345 -16.94 -5.60 -6.57
CA TYR A 345 -15.58 -5.14 -6.27
C TYR A 345 -14.57 -6.27 -6.30
N LEU A 346 -14.95 -7.48 -5.83
CA LEU A 346 -14.09 -8.64 -6.00
C LEU A 346 -13.85 -8.95 -7.49
N TYR A 347 -14.87 -8.82 -8.32
CA TYR A 347 -14.72 -8.95 -9.77
C TYR A 347 -13.77 -7.90 -10.37
N LYS A 348 -13.88 -6.63 -9.96
CA LYS A 348 -12.96 -5.58 -10.43
C LYS A 348 -11.50 -5.85 -10.02
N ALA A 349 -11.28 -6.32 -8.79
CA ALA A 349 -9.96 -6.79 -8.33
C ALA A 349 -9.44 -7.97 -9.17
N LYS A 350 -10.29 -8.98 -9.37
CA LYS A 350 -10.03 -10.14 -10.23
C LYS A 350 -9.61 -9.71 -11.63
N ALA A 351 -10.32 -8.77 -12.23
CA ALA A 351 -10.04 -8.30 -13.59
C ALA A 351 -8.65 -7.64 -13.72
N PHE A 352 -8.28 -6.78 -12.77
CA PHE A 352 -6.96 -6.14 -12.77
C PHE A 352 -5.83 -7.17 -12.54
N ALA A 353 -6.02 -8.11 -11.63
CA ALA A 353 -5.06 -9.18 -11.37
C ALA A 353 -4.93 -10.16 -12.57
N CYS A 354 -6.04 -10.49 -13.24
CA CYS A 354 -6.04 -11.29 -14.46
C CYS A 354 -5.33 -10.57 -15.61
N PHE A 355 -5.54 -9.26 -15.77
CA PHE A 355 -4.82 -8.47 -16.78
C PHE A 355 -3.30 -8.51 -16.53
N LEU A 356 -2.88 -8.38 -15.27
CA LEU A 356 -1.46 -8.52 -14.90
C LEU A 356 -0.92 -9.90 -15.27
N LEU A 357 -1.63 -10.97 -14.90
CA LEU A 357 -1.21 -12.34 -15.14
C LEU A 357 -1.10 -12.66 -16.64
N ASP A 358 -2.06 -12.21 -17.45
CA ASP A 358 -2.13 -12.51 -18.89
C ASP A 358 -1.21 -11.60 -19.73
N ARG A 359 -1.10 -10.31 -19.40
CA ARG A 359 -0.51 -9.30 -20.30
C ARG A 359 0.79 -8.70 -19.82
N ALA A 360 1.08 -8.64 -18.51
CA ALA A 360 2.16 -7.80 -17.97
C ALA A 360 3.54 -8.14 -18.55
N GLN A 361 3.92 -9.42 -18.57
CA GLN A 361 5.23 -9.85 -19.06
C GLN A 361 5.46 -9.42 -20.52
N LYS A 362 4.48 -9.66 -21.39
CA LYS A 362 4.53 -9.26 -22.80
C LYS A 362 4.61 -7.74 -22.94
N LEU A 363 3.71 -7.01 -22.28
CA LEU A 363 3.66 -5.55 -22.37
C LEU A 363 4.94 -4.88 -21.84
N ILE A 364 5.58 -5.44 -20.81
CA ILE A 364 6.87 -4.96 -20.30
C ILE A 364 7.97 -5.21 -21.32
N SER A 365 8.06 -6.42 -21.89
CA SER A 365 9.08 -6.76 -22.89
C SER A 365 8.98 -5.92 -24.17
N GLU A 366 7.75 -5.52 -24.54
CA GLU A 366 7.48 -4.65 -25.70
C GLU A 366 7.63 -3.15 -25.39
N GLY A 367 7.97 -2.77 -24.15
CA GLY A 367 8.09 -1.36 -23.74
C GLY A 367 6.75 -0.60 -23.65
N LYS A 368 5.61 -1.31 -23.72
CA LYS A 368 4.26 -0.73 -23.61
C LYS A 368 3.80 -0.55 -22.18
N MET A 369 4.38 -1.30 -21.24
CA MET A 369 4.19 -1.16 -19.79
C MET A 369 5.55 -0.97 -19.11
N HIS A 370 5.64 0.00 -18.21
CA HIS A 370 6.86 0.21 -17.43
C HIS A 370 6.97 -0.82 -16.31
N GLY A 371 8.09 -1.54 -16.25
CA GLY A 371 8.38 -2.55 -15.23
C GLY A 371 8.84 -2.01 -13.86
N GLY A 372 9.03 -0.70 -13.74
CA GLY A 372 9.58 -0.02 -12.55
C GLY A 372 11.06 0.32 -12.70
N ASP A 373 11.52 1.42 -12.11
CA ASP A 373 12.94 1.82 -12.17
C ASP A 373 13.81 0.82 -11.40
N ARG A 374 13.24 0.21 -10.35
CA ARG A 374 13.71 -1.01 -9.69
C ARG A 374 12.76 -2.17 -10.03
N PRO A 375 13.00 -2.93 -11.12
CA PRO A 375 12.03 -3.89 -11.67
C PRO A 375 11.60 -5.03 -10.74
N TYR A 376 12.38 -5.31 -9.71
CA TYR A 376 12.11 -6.38 -8.74
C TYR A 376 11.72 -5.84 -7.35
N SER A 377 11.61 -4.53 -7.19
CA SER A 377 11.18 -3.93 -5.93
C SER A 377 9.72 -4.21 -5.60
N LEU A 378 9.36 -4.04 -4.32
CA LEU A 378 7.99 -4.15 -3.84
C LEU A 378 7.10 -3.02 -4.40
N PHE A 379 7.54 -1.75 -4.34
CA PHE A 379 6.67 -0.63 -4.68
C PHE A 379 6.63 -0.26 -6.17
N GLU A 380 7.67 -0.59 -6.95
CA GLU A 380 7.73 -0.19 -8.37
C GLU A 380 7.61 -1.37 -9.34
N GLY A 381 8.03 -2.57 -8.90
CA GLY A 381 8.28 -3.69 -9.79
C GLY A 381 7.43 -4.94 -9.53
N LEU A 382 7.99 -6.08 -9.94
CA LEU A 382 7.37 -7.39 -9.89
C LEU A 382 7.18 -7.93 -8.46
N GLY A 383 7.90 -7.39 -7.47
CA GLY A 383 7.66 -7.72 -6.06
C GLY A 383 6.25 -7.34 -5.61
N GLY A 384 5.77 -6.18 -6.08
CA GLY A 384 4.40 -5.73 -5.87
C GLY A 384 3.37 -6.61 -6.56
N MET A 385 3.62 -7.00 -7.81
CA MET A 385 2.73 -7.92 -8.55
C MET A 385 2.62 -9.28 -7.84
N ALA A 386 3.74 -9.82 -7.34
CA ALA A 386 3.77 -11.06 -6.59
C ALA A 386 2.93 -10.97 -5.31
N CYS A 387 3.05 -9.88 -4.55
CA CYS A 387 2.23 -9.63 -3.37
C CYS A 387 0.73 -9.53 -3.72
N THR A 388 0.37 -8.81 -4.79
CA THR A 388 -1.02 -8.75 -5.26
C THR A 388 -1.55 -10.15 -5.60
N CYS A 389 -0.76 -11.00 -6.28
CA CYS A 389 -1.17 -12.38 -6.56
C CYS A 389 -1.35 -13.21 -5.27
N LEU A 390 -0.49 -13.07 -4.27
CA LEU A 390 -0.66 -13.73 -2.96
C LEU A 390 -1.96 -13.27 -2.27
N ASP A 391 -2.25 -11.97 -2.29
CA ASP A 391 -3.45 -11.43 -1.65
C ASP A 391 -4.75 -11.78 -2.37
N MET A 392 -4.70 -12.07 -3.67
CA MET A 392 -5.85 -12.58 -4.41
C MET A 392 -6.23 -14.03 -4.02
N ILE A 393 -5.36 -14.78 -3.34
CA ILE A 393 -5.70 -16.12 -2.82
C ILE A 393 -6.77 -16.00 -1.71
N HIS A 394 -6.63 -14.99 -0.85
CA HIS A 394 -7.56 -14.72 0.26
C HIS A 394 -7.99 -13.24 0.25
N PRO A 395 -8.85 -12.82 -0.70
CA PRO A 395 -9.15 -11.40 -0.94
C PRO A 395 -9.78 -10.68 0.26
N GLN A 396 -10.49 -11.43 1.13
CA GLN A 396 -11.07 -10.94 2.39
C GLN A 396 -10.00 -10.44 3.38
N MET A 397 -8.77 -10.95 3.27
CA MET A 397 -7.67 -10.63 4.18
C MET A 397 -6.68 -9.63 3.60
N ALA A 398 -6.91 -9.13 2.37
CA ALA A 398 -5.88 -8.55 1.51
C ALA A 398 -4.98 -7.48 2.14
N LYS A 399 -5.32 -6.19 2.29
CA LYS A 399 -4.44 -5.13 2.86
C LYS A 399 -3.23 -4.70 2.00
N PHE A 400 -3.29 -3.46 1.51
CA PHE A 400 -2.19 -2.80 0.79
C PHE A 400 -0.93 -2.72 1.68
N PRO A 401 0.22 -3.28 1.27
CA PRO A 401 1.43 -3.31 2.08
C PRO A 401 1.93 -1.92 2.51
N GLY A 402 2.20 -1.76 3.81
CA GLY A 402 2.72 -0.50 4.34
C GLY A 402 1.72 0.67 4.29
N TYR A 403 0.43 0.38 4.08
CA TYR A 403 -0.63 1.37 4.11
C TYR A 403 -1.84 0.90 4.91
N GLU A 404 -2.51 -0.17 4.49
CA GLU A 404 -3.62 -0.75 5.26
C GLU A 404 -3.05 -1.71 6.32
N LEU A 405 -3.52 -1.59 7.57
CA LEU A 405 -3.16 -2.48 8.66
C LEU A 405 -4.14 -3.65 8.79
#